data_AF-A0A538HTJ8-F1
#
_entry.id   AF-A0A538HTJ8-F1
#
_cell.length_a   1.000
_cell.length_b   1.000
_cell.length_c   1.000
_cell.angle_alpha   90.00
_cell.angle_beta   90.00
_cell.angle_gamma   90.00
#
_symmetry.space_group_name_H-M   'P 1'
#
loop_
_entity.id
_entity.type
_entity.pdbx_description
1 polymer ?
#
loop_
_entity_poly.entity_id
_entity_poly.type
_entity_poly.pdbx_seq_one_letter_code
_entity_poly.pdbx_strand_id
1 'polypeptide(L)'
;MGFGIARVDKTGTVMSGKVAFCFPGQGSLEAGMAREIAESFPESLAVLEAGSRAAGLDLIRLTFEAPESELVETEVQQPALVATSLAVLAAVKQRGIKPDFVVGHSVGEFAALAAASAIKVEDAI
;
A
#
# COMPACT_ATOMS: atom_id res chain seq x y z
N MET A 1 -21.58 0.05 7.20
CA MET A 1 -21.97 1.35 6.60
C MET A 1 -20.77 1.87 5.83
N GLY A 2 -20.82 1.82 4.50
CA GLY A 2 -19.70 2.19 3.64
C GLY A 2 -19.66 3.69 3.40
N PHE A 3 -18.52 4.32 3.66
CA PHE A 3 -18.27 5.72 3.33
C PHE A 3 -17.98 5.84 1.84
N GLY A 4 -19.00 6.17 1.05
CA GLY A 4 -18.88 6.57 -0.34
C GLY A 4 -19.73 7.81 -0.58
N ILE A 5 -19.19 8.82 -1.26
CA ILE A 5 -19.91 10.04 -1.63
C ILE A 5 -20.94 9.64 -2.70
N ALA A 6 -22.18 9.39 -2.27
CA ALA A 6 -23.27 8.95 -3.14
C ALA A 6 -23.61 10.04 -4.17
N ARG A 7 -23.52 9.69 -5.47
CA ARG A 7 -24.16 10.46 -6.54
C ARG A 7 -25.53 9.82 -6.81
N VAL A 8 -26.57 10.62 -6.90
CA VAL A 8 -27.93 10.16 -7.24
C VAL A 8 -28.18 10.44 -8.72
N ASP A 9 -28.61 9.42 -9.46
CA ASP A 9 -28.97 9.60 -10.88
C ASP A 9 -30.37 10.21 -11.06
N LYS A 10 -30.78 10.48 -12.30
CA LYS A 10 -32.09 11.08 -12.61
C LYS A 10 -33.29 10.21 -12.19
N THR A 11 -33.07 8.96 -11.80
CA THR A 11 -34.10 8.01 -11.36
C THR A 11 -34.15 7.83 -9.83
N GLY A 12 -33.29 8.54 -9.09
CA GLY A 12 -33.21 8.40 -7.63
C GLY A 12 -32.33 7.24 -7.17
N THR A 13 -31.63 6.57 -8.08
CA THR A 13 -30.74 5.46 -7.75
C THR A 13 -29.42 6.00 -7.19
N VAL A 14 -29.02 5.53 -6.00
CA VAL A 14 -27.70 5.82 -5.44
C VAL A 14 -26.66 5.07 -6.26
N MET A 15 -25.93 5.81 -7.09
CA MET A 15 -24.75 5.33 -7.79
C MET A 15 -23.57 5.36 -6.82
N SER A 16 -22.94 4.22 -6.56
CA SER A 16 -21.60 4.22 -5.97
C SER A 16 -20.65 4.89 -6.96
N GLY A 17 -19.96 5.96 -6.54
CA GLY A 17 -18.89 6.55 -7.35
C GLY A 17 -17.78 5.54 -7.62
N LYS A 18 -17.06 5.72 -8.73
CA LYS A 18 -15.87 4.90 -9.00
C LYS A 18 -14.76 5.25 -8.01
N VAL A 19 -14.00 4.24 -7.57
CA VAL A 19 -12.89 4.38 -6.63
C VAL A 19 -11.56 4.13 -7.35
N ALA A 20 -10.59 5.02 -7.17
CA ALA A 20 -9.21 4.80 -7.63
C ALA A 20 -8.30 4.65 -6.41
N PHE A 21 -7.42 3.64 -6.42
CA PHE A 21 -6.30 3.56 -5.48
C PHE A 21 -5.06 4.19 -6.12
N CYS A 22 -4.49 5.16 -5.43
CA CYS A 22 -3.32 5.89 -5.87
C CYS A 22 -2.15 5.58 -4.94
N PHE A 23 -1.07 5.05 -5.49
CA PHE A 23 0.12 4.65 -4.73
C PHE A 23 1.24 5.69 -4.91
N PRO A 24 1.74 6.29 -3.82
CA PRO A 24 2.78 7.32 -3.90
C PRO A 24 4.14 6.72 -4.28
N GLY A 25 5.03 7.57 -4.78
CA GLY A 25 6.42 7.22 -5.07
C GLY A 25 7.39 7.72 -4.00
N GLN A 26 8.67 7.88 -4.38
CA GLN A 26 9.69 8.47 -3.52
C GLN A 26 9.28 9.90 -3.06
N GLY A 27 9.69 10.27 -1.85
CA GLY A 27 9.34 11.53 -1.21
C GLY A 27 8.12 11.48 -0.29
N SER A 28 7.42 10.34 -0.21
CA SER A 28 6.32 10.09 0.74
C SER A 28 6.72 9.18 1.91
N LEU A 29 8.02 9.13 2.21
CA LEU A 29 8.58 8.33 3.27
C LEU A 29 8.41 9.07 4.61
N GLU A 30 8.02 8.34 5.65
CA GLU A 30 8.02 8.82 7.03
C GLU A 30 8.59 7.74 7.96
N ALA A 31 9.29 8.14 9.02
CA ALA A 31 9.74 7.20 10.05
C ALA A 31 8.54 6.53 10.73
N GLY A 32 8.57 5.20 10.86
CA GLY A 32 7.48 4.45 11.48
C GLY A 32 6.24 4.24 10.59
N MET A 33 6.31 4.55 9.29
CA MET A 33 5.16 4.59 8.36
C MET A 33 4.30 3.32 8.28
N ALA A 34 4.82 2.14 8.65
CA ALA A 34 4.06 0.89 8.60
C ALA A 34 3.69 0.33 9.97
N ARG A 35 4.14 0.95 11.07
CA ARG A 35 4.01 0.40 12.41
C ARG A 35 2.56 0.21 12.84
N GLU A 36 1.80 1.31 12.86
CA GLU A 36 0.42 1.29 13.38
C GLU A 36 -0.47 0.34 12.57
N ILE A 37 -0.32 0.32 11.25
CA ILE A 37 -1.13 -0.53 10.38
C ILE A 37 -0.80 -2.02 10.58
N ALA A 38 0.48 -2.37 10.74
CA ALA A 38 0.92 -3.74 10.95
C ALA A 38 0.62 -4.26 12.36
N GLU A 39 0.70 -3.41 13.39
CA GLU A 39 0.27 -3.75 14.76
C GLU A 39 -1.25 -3.97 14.82
N SER A 40 -2.01 -3.26 13.99
CA SER A 40 -3.47 -3.37 13.97
C SER A 40 -3.99 -4.55 13.13
N PHE A 41 -3.28 -4.91 12.06
CA PHE A 41 -3.76 -5.86 11.05
C PHE A 41 -2.72 -6.94 10.71
N PRO A 42 -2.97 -8.21 11.08
CA PRO A 42 -2.07 -9.32 10.80
C PRO A 42 -1.73 -9.49 9.31
N GLU A 43 -2.67 -9.18 8.41
CA GLU A 43 -2.44 -9.22 6.96
C GLU A 43 -1.44 -8.16 6.48
N SER A 44 -1.37 -7.02 7.17
CA SER A 44 -0.38 -5.98 6.88
C SER A 44 1.01 -6.42 7.32
N LEU A 45 1.13 -7.01 8.52
CA LEU A 45 2.39 -7.59 9.00
C LEU A 45 2.89 -8.71 8.07
N ALA A 46 2.00 -9.60 7.62
CA ALA A 46 2.35 -10.69 6.71
C ALA A 46 2.96 -10.19 5.38
N VAL A 47 2.47 -9.04 4.86
CA VAL A 47 3.06 -8.41 3.67
C VAL A 47 4.49 -7.92 3.96
N LEU A 48 4.72 -7.28 5.10
CA LEU A 48 6.06 -6.81 5.47
C LEU A 48 7.04 -7.98 5.67
N GLU A 49 6.59 -9.08 6.26
CA GLU A 49 7.39 -10.30 6.41
C GLU A 49 7.74 -10.94 5.06
N ALA A 50 6.78 -11.02 4.13
CA ALA A 50 7.00 -11.53 2.79
C ALA A 50 7.95 -10.63 1.98
N GLY A 51 7.73 -9.32 2.03
CA GLY A 51 8.60 -8.32 1.43
C GLY A 51 10.02 -8.36 1.98
N SER A 52 10.16 -8.56 3.29
CA SER A 52 11.49 -8.67 3.93
C SER A 52 12.30 -9.83 3.36
N ARG A 53 11.64 -10.99 3.16
CA ARG A 53 12.27 -12.16 2.54
C ARG A 53 12.59 -11.93 1.06
N ALA A 54 11.72 -11.25 0.32
CA ALA A 54 11.89 -11.00 -1.11
C ALA A 54 13.05 -10.01 -1.38
N ALA A 55 13.08 -8.90 -0.66
CA ALA A 55 14.08 -7.86 -0.82
C ALA A 55 15.42 -8.18 -0.13
N GLY A 56 15.46 -9.16 0.79
CA GLY A 56 16.63 -9.41 1.63
C GLY A 56 16.91 -8.28 2.62
N LEU A 57 15.88 -7.53 3.00
CA LEU A 57 15.93 -6.39 3.92
C LEU A 57 15.04 -6.65 5.13
N ASP A 58 15.39 -6.11 6.29
CA ASP A 58 14.49 -6.12 7.46
C ASP A 58 13.49 -4.97 7.34
N LEU A 59 12.45 -5.16 6.50
CA LEU A 59 11.46 -4.12 6.23
C LEU A 59 10.61 -3.80 7.45
N ILE A 60 10.47 -4.72 8.40
CA ILE A 60 9.76 -4.44 9.65
C ILE A 60 10.55 -3.40 10.45
N ARG A 61 11.83 -3.65 10.76
CA ARG A 61 12.67 -2.68 11.46
C ARG A 61 12.75 -1.35 10.71
N LEU A 62 12.99 -1.40 9.40
CA LEU A 62 13.14 -0.22 8.55
C LEU A 62 11.88 0.66 8.54
N THR A 63 10.69 0.06 8.56
CA THR A 63 9.42 0.81 8.49
C THR A 63 8.81 1.09 9.86
N PHE A 64 9.39 0.59 10.96
CA PHE A 64 8.90 0.80 12.32
C PHE A 64 9.79 1.74 13.14
N GLU A 65 11.10 1.61 13.02
CA GLU A 65 12.05 2.18 13.98
C GLU A 65 13.17 2.98 13.33
N ALA A 66 13.52 2.69 12.08
CA ALA A 66 14.66 3.34 11.44
C ALA A 66 14.40 4.85 11.24
N PRO A 67 15.39 5.71 11.52
CA PRO A 67 15.32 7.12 11.17
C PRO A 67 15.30 7.30 9.65
N GLU A 68 14.72 8.39 9.15
CA GLU A 68 14.66 8.69 7.71
C GLU A 68 16.05 8.70 7.05
N SER A 69 17.11 9.03 7.80
CA SER A 69 18.49 9.00 7.31
C SER A 69 18.98 7.61 6.89
N GLU A 70 18.42 6.53 7.45
CA GLU A 70 18.73 5.14 7.03
C GLU A 70 17.92 4.71 5.79
N LEU A 71 16.93 5.50 5.40
CA LEU A 71 15.99 5.22 4.32
C LEU A 71 16.25 6.10 3.08
N VAL A 72 17.40 6.81 3.05
CA VAL A 72 17.76 7.74 1.96
C VAL A 72 18.22 6.99 0.73
N GLU A 73 18.92 5.87 0.90
CA GLU A 73 19.41 5.08 -0.22
C GLU A 73 18.24 4.47 -0.99
N THR A 74 18.23 4.70 -2.30
CA THR A 74 17.09 4.32 -3.16
C THR A 74 16.76 2.83 -3.06
N GLU A 75 17.78 1.99 -2.94
CA GLU A 75 17.69 0.53 -2.79
C GLU A 75 17.04 0.07 -1.47
N VAL A 76 17.01 0.93 -0.44
CA VAL A 76 16.28 0.70 0.81
C VAL A 76 14.91 1.38 0.77
N GLN A 77 14.88 2.62 0.26
CA GLN A 77 13.69 3.46 0.23
C GLN A 77 12.57 2.85 -0.62
N GLN A 78 12.92 2.33 -1.80
CA GLN A 78 11.94 1.83 -2.75
C GLN A 78 11.20 0.58 -2.23
N PRO A 79 11.88 -0.49 -1.77
CA PRO A 79 11.20 -1.63 -1.16
C PRO A 79 10.38 -1.25 0.08
N ALA A 80 10.89 -0.35 0.93
CA ALA A 80 10.17 0.12 2.11
C ALA A 80 8.84 0.81 1.75
N LEU A 81 8.86 1.72 0.75
CA LEU A 81 7.65 2.43 0.30
C LEU A 81 6.62 1.49 -0.34
N VAL A 82 7.08 0.55 -1.18
CA VAL A 82 6.19 -0.42 -1.83
C VAL A 82 5.59 -1.37 -0.80
N ALA A 83 6.41 -1.89 0.13
CA ALA A 83 5.94 -2.79 1.18
C ALA A 83 4.91 -2.10 2.10
N THR A 84 5.15 -0.85 2.51
CA THR A 84 4.16 -0.08 3.30
C THR A 84 2.85 0.11 2.53
N SER A 85 2.94 0.48 1.26
CA SER A 85 1.75 0.65 0.39
C SER A 85 0.93 -0.64 0.29
N LEU A 86 1.60 -1.78 0.12
CA LEU A 86 0.96 -3.09 0.02
C LEU A 86 0.45 -3.61 1.37
N ALA A 87 1.11 -3.26 2.49
CA ALA A 87 0.63 -3.54 3.83
C ALA A 87 -0.68 -2.80 4.11
N VAL A 88 -0.77 -1.51 3.76
CA VAL A 88 -2.03 -0.74 3.83
C VAL A 88 -3.09 -1.34 2.91
N LEU A 89 -2.73 -1.73 1.69
CA LEU A 89 -3.64 -2.36 0.75
C LEU A 89 -4.23 -3.67 1.30
N ALA A 90 -3.43 -4.49 2.00
CA ALA A 90 -3.91 -5.73 2.60
C ALA A 90 -5.05 -5.47 3.61
N ALA A 91 -4.85 -4.49 4.51
CA ALA A 91 -5.88 -4.06 5.46
C ALA A 91 -7.14 -3.53 4.75
N VAL A 92 -6.98 -2.74 3.69
CA VAL A 92 -8.11 -2.19 2.91
C VAL A 92 -8.88 -3.32 2.19
N LYS A 93 -8.17 -4.28 1.57
CA LYS A 93 -8.78 -5.41 0.85
C LYS A 93 -9.56 -6.34 1.79
N GLN A 94 -9.04 -6.61 3.00
CA GLN A 94 -9.75 -7.44 3.99
C GLN A 94 -11.09 -6.83 4.44
N ARG A 95 -11.26 -5.52 4.29
CA ARG A 95 -12.52 -4.81 4.58
C ARG A 95 -13.48 -4.78 3.41
N GLY A 96 -13.16 -5.43 2.30
CA GLY A 96 -14.01 -5.53 1.12
C GLY A 96 -14.02 -4.28 0.23
N ILE A 97 -13.15 -3.30 0.48
CA ILE A 97 -13.01 -2.11 -0.36
C ILE A 97 -12.17 -2.49 -1.59
N LYS A 98 -12.74 -2.27 -2.77
CA LYS A 98 -12.11 -2.61 -4.06
C LYS A 98 -12.01 -1.36 -4.94
N PRO A 99 -10.91 -1.19 -5.67
CA PRO A 99 -10.78 -0.13 -6.65
C PRO A 99 -11.40 -0.52 -8.00
N ASP A 100 -11.90 0.47 -8.74
CA ASP A 100 -12.17 0.39 -10.17
C ASP A 100 -10.91 0.68 -11.00
N PHE A 101 -9.99 1.47 -10.45
CA PHE A 101 -8.73 1.86 -11.09
C PHE A 101 -7.58 1.84 -10.09
N VAL A 102 -6.39 1.55 -10.58
CA VAL A 102 -5.15 1.69 -9.81
C VAL A 102 -4.17 2.56 -10.59
N VAL A 103 -3.42 3.38 -9.88
CA VAL A 103 -2.34 4.18 -10.46
C VAL A 103 -1.20 4.28 -9.44
N GLY A 104 0.02 4.27 -9.93
CA GLY A 104 1.21 4.48 -9.11
C GLY A 104 2.07 5.57 -9.69
N HIS A 105 2.66 6.40 -8.83
CA HIS A 105 3.61 7.42 -9.27
C HIS A 105 5.04 6.89 -9.13
N SER A 106 5.80 6.79 -10.23
CA SER A 106 7.17 6.28 -10.22
C SER A 106 7.24 4.90 -9.55
N VAL A 107 8.03 4.69 -8.50
CA VAL A 107 8.10 3.40 -7.78
C VAL A 107 6.74 2.92 -7.23
N GLY A 108 5.77 3.82 -7.01
CA GLY A 108 4.41 3.43 -6.65
C GLY A 108 3.71 2.57 -7.72
N GLU A 109 4.20 2.56 -8.96
CA GLU A 109 3.70 1.70 -10.05
C GLU A 109 3.79 0.21 -9.70
N PHE A 110 4.84 -0.23 -8.98
CA PHE A 110 4.95 -1.61 -8.54
C PHE A 110 3.83 -2.02 -7.58
N ALA A 111 3.49 -1.13 -6.63
CA ALA A 111 2.34 -1.34 -5.74
C ALA A 111 1.02 -1.36 -6.53
N ALA A 112 0.87 -0.51 -7.55
CA ALA A 112 -0.31 -0.50 -8.42
C ALA A 112 -0.45 -1.80 -9.23
N LEU A 113 0.65 -2.30 -9.80
CA LEU A 113 0.68 -3.57 -10.54
C LEU A 113 0.31 -4.76 -9.63
N ALA A 114 0.86 -4.82 -8.42
CA ALA A 114 0.47 -5.83 -7.42
C ALA A 114 -0.99 -5.66 -6.96
N ALA A 115 -1.47 -4.43 -6.82
CA ALA A 115 -2.86 -4.16 -6.48
C ALA A 115 -3.84 -4.70 -7.53
N ALA A 116 -3.48 -4.55 -8.81
CA ALA A 116 -4.17 -5.12 -9.97
C ALA A 116 -3.97 -6.63 -10.16
N SER A 117 -3.16 -7.28 -9.31
CA SER A 117 -2.77 -8.69 -9.44
C SER A 117 -2.05 -9.02 -10.76
N ALA A 118 -1.40 -8.02 -11.38
CA ALA A 118 -0.60 -8.21 -12.59
C ALA A 118 0.77 -8.85 -12.29
N ILE A 119 1.29 -8.60 -11.08
CA ILE A 119 2.48 -9.23 -10.51
C ILE A 119 2.19 -9.68 -9.09
N LYS A 120 3.03 -10.57 -8.54
CA LYS A 120 2.92 -10.99 -7.15
C LYS A 120 3.40 -9.87 -6.21
N VAL A 121 2.97 -9.92 -4.96
CA VAL A 121 3.38 -8.95 -3.94
C VAL A 121 4.90 -9.01 -3.73
N GLU A 122 5.47 -10.21 -3.71
CA GLU A 122 6.90 -10.44 -3.54
C GLU A 122 7.72 -9.99 -4.74
N ASP A 123 7.16 -10.02 -5.95
CA ASP A 123 7.85 -9.55 -7.16
C ASP A 123 7.80 -8.01 -7.27
N ALA A 124 6.92 -7.36 -6.51
CA ALA A 124 6.76 -5.91 -6.50
C ALA A 124 7.68 -5.20 -5.50
N ILE A 125 8.10 -5.92 -4.45
CA ILE A 125 8.93 -5.42 -3.33
C ILE A 125 10.37 -5.86 -3.56
#